data_AF-A0A7Y6ZXX6-F1
#
_entry.id   AF-A0A7Y6ZXX6-F1
#
_cell.length_a   1.000
_cell.length_b   1.000
_cell.length_c   1.000
_cell.angle_alpha   90.00
_cell.angle_beta   90.00
_cell.angle_gamma   90.00
#
_symmetry.space_group_name_H-M   'P 1'
#
loop_
_entity.id
_entity.type
_entity.pdbx_description
1 polymer ?
#
loop_
_entity_poly.entity_id
_entity_poly.type
_entity_poly.pdbx_seq_one_letter_code
_entity_poly.pdbx_strand_id
1 'polypeptide(L)' 'MIRCHLSRLMGEKKLKIVDVARDTGINRGTITRLYQETALRVDFEVLDTLCDYFDCPIEDILEKVQD' A
#
# COMPACT_ATOMS: atom_id res chain seq x y z
N MET A 1 -9.41 -1.07 -14.55
CA MET A 1 -8.70 -2.01 -13.63
C MET A 1 -8.54 -1.41 -12.23
N ILE A 2 -8.29 -2.19 -11.19
CA ILE A 2 -7.88 -1.63 -9.87
C ILE A 2 -6.36 -1.37 -9.93
N ARG A 3 -5.92 -0.17 -9.53
CA ARG A 3 -4.50 0.17 -9.37
C ARG A 3 -4.14 0.37 -7.91
N CYS A 4 -2.87 0.13 -7.57
CA CYS A 4 -2.36 0.37 -6.23
C CYS A 4 -1.26 1.43 -6.25
N HIS A 5 -1.50 2.54 -5.54
CA HIS A 5 -0.63 3.72 -5.51
C HIS A 5 0.36 3.71 -4.35
N LEU A 6 0.57 2.55 -3.70
CA LEU A 6 1.47 2.45 -2.54
C LEU A 6 2.90 2.90 -2.87
N SER A 7 3.37 2.64 -4.09
CA SER A 7 4.69 3.09 -4.54
C SER A 7 4.83 4.61 -4.59
N ARG A 8 3.77 5.32 -5.02
CA ARG A 8 3.69 6.79 -5.01
C ARG A 8 3.74 7.34 -3.59
N LEU A 9 2.86 6.84 -2.71
CA LEU A 9 2.78 7.28 -1.31
C LEU A 9 4.11 7.08 -0.56
N MET A 10 4.74 5.91 -0.76
CA MET A 10 6.05 5.63 -0.19
C MET A 10 7.15 6.54 -0.74
N GLY A 11 7.11 6.86 -2.04
CA GLY A 11 8.05 7.77 -2.69
C GLY A 11 7.95 9.20 -2.14
N GLU A 12 6.73 9.72 -1.99
CA GLU A 12 6.45 11.05 -1.44
C GLU A 12 6.98 11.20 -0.01
N LYS A 13 6.87 10.15 0.80
CA LYS A 13 7.38 10.12 2.19
C LYS A 13 8.82 9.60 2.32
N LYS A 14 9.50 9.27 1.21
CA LYS A 14 10.87 8.71 1.17
C LYS A 14 11.05 7.44 2.01
N LEU A 15 10.01 6.61 2.09
CA LEU A 15 10.01 5.37 2.86
C LEU A 15 10.48 4.17 2.04
N LYS A 16 11.25 3.27 2.66
CA LYS A 16 11.59 1.97 2.07
C LYS A 16 10.56 0.92 2.49
N ILE A 17 10.45 -0.15 1.71
CA ILE A 17 9.61 -1.31 2.04
C ILE A 17 9.91 -1.86 3.44
N VAL A 18 11.18 -1.86 3.86
CA VAL A 18 11.59 -2.35 5.18
C VAL A 18 11.18 -1.44 6.34
N ASP A 19 10.95 -0.15 6.07
CA ASP A 19 10.49 0.82 7.06
C ASP A 19 8.99 0.60 7.26
N VAL A 20 8.21 0.62 6.18
CA VAL A 20 6.76 0.37 6.22
C VAL A 20 6.44 -0.98 6.86
N ALA A 21 7.11 -2.06 6.47
CA ALA A 21 6.88 -3.38 7.05
C ALA A 21 7.19 -3.45 8.56
N ARG A 22 8.17 -2.68 9.03
CA ARG A 22 8.54 -2.62 10.45
C ARG A 22 7.53 -1.82 11.24
N ASP A 23 7.15 -0.66 10.73
CA ASP A 23 6.29 0.28 11.45
C ASP A 23 4.83 -0.19 11.50
N THR A 24 4.37 -0.87 10.43
CA THR A 24 3.00 -1.40 10.33
C THR A 24 2.86 -2.83 10.84
N GLY A 25 3.96 -3.56 11.03
CA GLY A 25 3.94 -5.00 11.30
C GLY A 25 3.46 -5.88 10.12
N ILE A 26 3.12 -5.27 8.97
CA ILE A 26 2.69 -6.02 7.78
C ILE A 26 3.87 -6.80 7.21
N ASN A 27 3.61 -8.04 6.78
CA ASN A 27 4.62 -8.87 6.14
C ASN A 27 5.27 -8.12 4.95
N ARG A 28 6.61 -8.05 4.96
CA ARG A 28 7.42 -7.38 3.92
C ARG A 28 7.05 -7.83 2.50
N GLY A 29 6.73 -9.10 2.30
CA GLY A 29 6.31 -9.64 1.01
C GLY A 29 4.97 -9.07 0.54
N THR A 30 4.04 -8.82 1.47
CA THR A 30 2.77 -8.14 1.16
C THR A 30 3.00 -6.70 0.71
N ILE A 31 3.80 -5.92 1.45
CA ILE A 31 4.19 -4.56 1.05
C ILE A 31 4.86 -4.56 -0.32
N THR A 32 5.77 -5.51 -0.57
CA THR A 32 6.46 -5.63 -1.87
C THR A 32 5.48 -5.87 -3.01
N ARG A 33 4.51 -6.78 -2.85
CA ARG A 33 3.52 -7.09 -3.90
C ARG A 33 2.57 -5.92 -4.15
N LEU A 34 2.15 -5.20 -3.11
CA LEU A 34 1.33 -3.99 -3.25
C LEU A 34 2.12 -2.88 -3.95
N TYR A 35 3.35 -2.63 -3.51
CA TYR A 35 4.26 -1.64 -4.12
C TYR A 35 4.52 -1.92 -5.61
N GLN A 36 4.68 -3.18 -5.99
CA GLN A 36 4.91 -3.60 -7.37
C GLN A 36 3.62 -3.84 -8.17
N GLU A 37 2.45 -3.58 -7.58
CA GLU A 37 1.14 -3.84 -8.21
C GLU A 37 0.95 -5.30 -8.71
N THR A 38 1.57 -6.27 -8.02
CA THR A 38 1.47 -7.71 -8.34
C THR A 38 0.56 -8.48 -7.39
N ALA A 39 -0.07 -7.79 -6.43
CA ALA A 39 -1.01 -8.41 -5.50
C ALA A 39 -2.31 -8.84 -6.21
N LEU A 40 -2.65 -10.12 -6.09
CA LEU A 40 -3.92 -10.67 -6.61
C LEU A 40 -5.09 -10.52 -5.63
N ARG A 41 -4.76 -10.32 -4.35
CA ARG A 41 -5.68 -10.17 -3.23
C ARG A 41 -5.01 -9.32 -2.17
N VAL A 42 -5.82 -8.61 -1.41
CA VAL A 42 -5.40 -7.83 -0.26
C VAL A 42 -6.46 -7.96 0.83
N ASP A 43 -6.01 -8.08 2.07
CA ASP A 43 -6.89 -8.20 3.23
C ASP A 43 -7.28 -6.80 3.73
N PHE A 44 -8.51 -6.63 4.22
CA PHE A 44 -8.96 -5.32 4.69
C PHE A 44 -8.13 -4.77 5.85
N GLU A 45 -7.67 -5.64 6.76
CA GLU A 45 -6.78 -5.24 7.88
C GLU A 45 -5.46 -4.62 7.38
N VAL A 46 -4.92 -5.13 6.26
CA VAL A 46 -3.73 -4.55 5.61
C VAL A 46 -4.03 -3.17 5.05
N LEU A 47 -5.19 -3.00 4.40
CA LEU A 47 -5.60 -1.71 3.85
C LEU A 47 -5.84 -0.69 4.96
N ASP A 48 -6.54 -1.07 6.01
CA ASP A 48 -6.86 -0.24 7.18
C ASP A 48 -5.57 0.23 7.86
N THR A 49 -4.65 -0.69 8.16
CA THR A 49 -3.34 -0.38 8.75
C THR A 49 -2.52 0.57 7.88
N LEU A 50 -2.56 0.40 6.55
CA LEU A 50 -1.86 1.31 5.64
C LEU A 50 -2.51 2.69 5.59
N CYS A 51 -3.85 2.77 5.61
CA CYS A 51 -4.56 4.05 5.69
C CYS A 51 -4.16 4.81 6.96
N ASP A 52 -4.14 4.14 8.11
CA ASP A 52 -3.72 4.72 9.39
C ASP A 52 -2.24 5.16 9.35
N TYR A 53 -1.35 4.31 8.83
CA TYR A 53 0.08 4.61 8.78
C TYR A 53 0.41 5.79 7.85
N PHE A 54 -0.27 5.88 6.71
CA PHE A 54 -0.08 6.97 5.76
C PHE A 54 -0.92 8.21 6.09
N ASP A 55 -1.83 8.12 7.05
CA ASP A 55 -2.83 9.13 7.39
C ASP A 55 -3.59 9.59 6.14
N CYS A 56 -4.17 8.63 5.41
CA CYS A 56 -4.83 8.85 4.14
C CYS A 56 -6.09 7.99 3.98
N PRO A 57 -7.06 8.42 3.16
CA PRO A 57 -8.21 7.59 2.83
C PRO A 57 -7.83 6.46 1.85
N ILE A 58 -8.73 5.48 1.68
CA ILE A 58 -8.46 4.28 0.88
C ILE A 58 -8.23 4.57 -0.60
N GLU A 59 -8.87 5.60 -1.16
CA GLU A 59 -8.71 6.03 -2.55
C GLU A 59 -7.29 6.49 -2.89
N ASP A 60 -6.51 6.93 -1.89
CA ASP A 60 -5.11 7.28 -2.08
C ASP A 60 -4.23 6.05 -2.28
N ILE A 61 -4.66 4.88 -1.80
CA ILE A 61 -3.97 3.60 -1.92
C ILE A 61 -4.51 2.78 -3.11
N LEU A 62 -5.83 2.72 -3.28
CA LEU A 62 -6.50 1.89 -4.29
C LEU A 62 -7.46 2.72 -5.15
N GLU A 63 -7.32 2.60 -6.46
CA GLU A 63 -8.15 3.33 -7.41
C GLU A 63 -8.80 2.39 -8.44
N LYS A 64 -10.10 2.58 -8.69
CA LYS A 64 -10.76 1.99 -9.87
C LYS A 64 -10.55 2.88 -11.08
N VAL A 65 -9.63 2.48 -11.95
CA VAL A 65 -9.40 3.14 -13.24
C VAL A 65 -10.40 2.59 -14.26
N GLN A 66 -11.10 3.48 -14.95
CA GLN A 66 -11.83 3.16 -16.19
C GLN A 66 -10.87 3.37 -17.35
N ASP A 67 -10.84 2.43 -18.30
CA ASP A 67 -10.09 2.63 -19.54
C ASP A 67 -10.76 3.72 -20.40
#